data_AF-A0A7K0MWE1-F1
#
_entry.id   AF-A0A7K0MWE1-F1
#
_cell.length_a   1.000
_cell.length_b   1.000
_cell.length_c   1.000
_cell.angle_alpha   90.00
_cell.angle_beta   90.00
_cell.angle_gamma   90.00
#
_symmetry.space_group_name_H-M   'P 1'
#
loop_
_entity.id
_entity.type
_entity.pdbx_description
1 polymer ?
#
loop_
_entity_poly.entity_id
_entity_poly.type
_entity_poly.pdbx_seq_one_letter_code
_entity_poly.pdbx_strand_id
1 'polypeptide(L)'
;MSILHAIILGIAQGLTEFLPISSSGHLILIPDLFRWNDFAGSESLNKAFDVALHLGTLVGASWYFRHDLARYIAAAARSLKLRSLKDPDARLAWLLLASAVPAAIIGALFSSVIEKKLGQPVVIGAMLIAGALLLWWADRQSGKRSIEEFQLRDAGVMGLAQAIAL
;
A
#
# COMPACT_ATOMS: atom_id res chain seq x y z
N MET A 1 -23.72 2.70 -9.30
CA MET A 1 -23.28 1.52 -8.54
C MET A 1 -24.39 1.01 -7.63
N SER A 2 -24.65 -0.30 -7.64
CA SER A 2 -25.52 -0.96 -6.65
C SER A 2 -24.87 -0.99 -5.26
N ILE A 3 -25.65 -0.81 -4.19
CA ILE A 3 -25.15 -0.95 -2.80
C ILE A 3 -24.54 -2.33 -2.57
N LEU A 4 -25.10 -3.39 -3.17
CA LEU A 4 -24.56 -4.74 -3.05
C LEU A 4 -23.15 -4.83 -3.66
N HIS A 5 -22.93 -4.24 -4.84
CA HIS A 5 -21.61 -4.21 -5.46
C HIS A 5 -20.61 -3.42 -4.60
N ALA A 6 -21.05 -2.29 -4.01
CA ALA A 6 -20.24 -1.52 -3.07
C ALA A 6 -19.80 -2.34 -1.87
N ILE A 7 -20.72 -3.11 -1.28
CA ILE A 7 -20.44 -3.99 -0.14
C ILE A 7 -19.45 -5.10 -0.53
N ILE A 8 -19.65 -5.73 -1.69
CA ILE A 8 -18.76 -6.80 -2.17
C ILE A 8 -17.35 -6.26 -2.40
N LEU A 9 -17.21 -5.12 -3.10
CA LEU A 9 -15.91 -4.50 -3.35
C LEU A 9 -15.26 -3.99 -2.05
N GLY A 10 -16.06 -3.48 -1.11
CA GLY A 10 -15.59 -3.09 0.22
C GLY A 10 -15.05 -4.26 1.05
N ILE A 11 -15.74 -5.40 1.02
CA ILE A 11 -15.25 -6.64 1.65
C ILE A 11 -13.98 -7.13 0.96
N ALA A 12 -13.96 -7.14 -0.38
CA ALA A 12 -12.80 -7.54 -1.15
C ALA A 12 -11.59 -6.67 -0.81
N GLN A 13 -11.73 -5.35 -0.83
CA GLN A 13 -10.67 -4.42 -0.40
C GLN A 13 -10.22 -4.70 1.03
N GLY A 14 -11.15 -4.79 1.98
CA GLY A 14 -10.82 -4.99 3.40
C GLY A 14 -10.04 -6.28 3.67
N LEU A 15 -10.35 -7.35 2.93
CA LEU A 15 -9.65 -8.63 3.04
C LEU A 15 -8.30 -8.62 2.31
N THR A 16 -8.20 -7.95 1.17
CA THR A 16 -7.05 -8.04 0.27
C THR A 16 -5.99 -6.97 0.50
N GLU A 17 -6.32 -5.84 1.12
CA GLU A 17 -5.39 -4.71 1.31
C GLU A 17 -4.19 -5.08 2.18
N PHE A 18 -4.41 -5.88 3.21
CA PHE A 18 -3.36 -6.27 4.16
C PHE A 18 -2.69 -7.61 3.81
N LEU A 19 -3.26 -8.33 2.86
CA LEU A 19 -2.68 -9.56 2.33
C LEU A 19 -1.84 -9.21 1.09
N PRO A 20 -0.69 -9.87 0.88
CA PRO A 20 0.18 -9.55 -0.26
C PRO A 20 -0.36 -10.21 -1.56
N ILE A 21 -1.60 -9.90 -1.92
CA ILE A 21 -2.36 -10.50 -3.04
C ILE A 21 -2.99 -9.47 -4.00
N SER A 22 -2.57 -8.20 -3.91
CA SER A 22 -3.03 -7.05 -4.71
C SER A 22 -4.55 -6.77 -4.62
N SER A 23 -4.91 -5.81 -3.78
CA SER A 23 -6.29 -5.34 -3.63
C SER A 23 -6.82 -4.66 -4.90
N SER A 24 -6.02 -3.80 -5.54
CA SER A 24 -6.38 -3.15 -6.82
C SER A 24 -6.68 -4.16 -7.93
N GLY A 25 -5.95 -5.28 -7.98
CA GLY A 25 -6.23 -6.38 -8.90
C GLY A 25 -7.63 -6.97 -8.70
N HIS A 26 -8.04 -7.19 -7.45
CA HIS A 26 -9.38 -7.70 -7.12
C HIS A 26 -10.48 -6.67 -7.45
N LEU A 27 -10.24 -5.38 -7.20
CA LEU A 27 -11.17 -4.31 -7.55
C LEU A 27 -11.40 -4.16 -9.06
N ILE A 28 -10.42 -4.56 -9.89
CA ILE A 28 -10.55 -4.56 -11.35
C ILE A 28 -11.16 -5.88 -11.86
N LEU A 29 -10.69 -7.02 -11.34
CA LEU A 29 -11.09 -8.35 -11.82
C LEU A 29 -12.52 -8.73 -11.44
N ILE A 30 -13.01 -8.36 -10.25
CA ILE A 30 -14.37 -8.70 -9.81
C ILE A 30 -15.41 -8.05 -10.73
N PRO A 31 -15.40 -6.71 -10.97
CA PRO A 31 -16.31 -6.08 -11.91
C PRO A 31 -16.19 -6.63 -13.34
N ASP A 32 -14.97 -6.88 -13.84
CA ASP A 32 -14.77 -7.42 -15.19
C ASP A 32 -15.35 -8.84 -15.34
N LEU A 33 -15.13 -9.71 -14.35
CA LEU A 33 -15.63 -11.09 -14.33
C LEU A 33 -17.17 -11.15 -14.33
N PHE A 34 -17.82 -10.31 -13.52
CA PHE A 34 -19.27 -10.26 -13.43
C PHE A 34 -19.93 -9.27 -14.40
N ARG A 35 -19.14 -8.65 -15.29
CA ARG A 35 -19.60 -7.66 -16.28
C ARG A 35 -20.39 -6.50 -15.66
N TRP A 36 -19.92 -6.02 -14.50
CA TRP A 36 -20.52 -4.88 -13.82
C TRP A 36 -20.21 -3.59 -14.57
N ASN A 37 -21.27 -2.85 -14.94
CA ASN A 37 -21.18 -1.58 -15.66
C ASN A 37 -21.30 -0.37 -14.72
N ASP A 38 -21.04 -0.53 -13.42
CA ASP A 38 -21.27 0.52 -12.41
C ASP A 38 -20.44 1.79 -12.63
N PHE A 39 -19.30 1.64 -13.30
CA PHE A 39 -18.37 2.72 -13.62
C PHE A 39 -18.39 3.10 -15.12
N ALA A 40 -19.31 2.53 -15.90
CA ALA A 40 -19.35 2.74 -17.34
C ALA A 40 -19.46 4.25 -17.68
N GLY A 41 -18.42 4.77 -18.34
CA GLY A 41 -18.35 6.17 -18.77
C GLY A 41 -17.85 7.17 -17.73
N SER A 42 -17.42 6.74 -16.53
CA SER A 42 -16.88 7.65 -15.51
C SER A 42 -15.64 7.09 -14.80
N GLU A 43 -14.47 7.34 -15.41
CA GLU A 43 -13.16 7.03 -14.82
C GLU A 43 -12.95 7.77 -13.48
N SER A 44 -13.47 8.98 -13.37
CA SER A 44 -13.39 9.78 -12.13
C SER A 44 -14.20 9.15 -10.99
N LEU A 45 -15.35 8.56 -11.26
CA LEU A 45 -16.14 7.85 -10.25
C LEU A 45 -15.43 6.59 -9.78
N ASN A 46 -14.82 5.83 -10.70
CA ASN A 46 -14.04 4.65 -10.35
C ASN A 46 -12.88 5.01 -9.41
N LYS A 47 -12.09 6.02 -9.78
CA LYS A 47 -10.98 6.53 -8.94
C LYS A 47 -11.44 7.01 -7.58
N ALA A 48 -12.54 7.78 -7.52
CA ALA A 48 -13.08 8.28 -6.27
C ALA A 48 -13.54 7.13 -5.36
N PHE A 49 -14.12 6.07 -5.94
CA PHE A 49 -14.53 4.88 -5.22
C PHE A 49 -13.32 4.10 -4.69
N ASP A 50 -12.30 3.86 -5.52
CA ASP A 50 -11.06 3.21 -5.10
C ASP A 50 -10.39 3.97 -3.95
N VAL A 51 -10.29 5.30 -4.03
CA VAL A 51 -9.75 6.15 -2.96
C VAL A 51 -10.59 6.03 -1.68
N ALA A 52 -11.91 5.99 -1.78
CA ALA A 52 -12.78 5.83 -0.61
C ALA A 52 -12.59 4.47 0.07
N LEU A 53 -12.40 3.40 -0.73
CA LEU A 53 -12.11 2.07 -0.22
C LEU A 53 -10.74 2.00 0.49
N HIS A 54 -9.70 2.59 -0.08
CA HIS A 54 -8.37 2.68 0.56
C HIS A 54 -8.40 3.56 1.82
N LEU A 55 -9.22 4.61 1.84
CA LEU A 55 -9.42 5.40 3.05
C LEU A 55 -10.09 4.57 4.15
N GLY A 56 -11.07 3.73 3.80
CA GLY A 56 -11.71 2.79 4.73
C GLY A 56 -10.72 1.83 5.38
N THR A 57 -9.84 1.21 4.59
CA THR A 57 -8.80 0.31 5.12
C THR A 57 -7.74 1.07 5.92
N LEU A 58 -7.33 2.26 5.48
CA LEU A 58 -6.41 3.12 6.24
C LEU A 58 -6.96 3.48 7.61
N VAL A 59 -8.25 3.84 7.71
CA VAL A 59 -8.92 4.11 8.98
C VAL A 59 -8.93 2.86 9.87
N GLY A 60 -9.27 1.70 9.30
CA GLY A 60 -9.23 0.42 10.02
C GLY A 60 -7.84 0.09 10.59
N ALA A 61 -6.80 0.21 9.77
CA ALA A 61 -5.42 -0.01 10.18
C ALA A 61 -4.95 1.00 11.23
N SER A 62 -5.28 2.27 11.04
CA SER A 62 -4.93 3.36 11.98
C SER A 62 -5.60 3.15 13.34
N TRP A 63 -6.84 2.67 13.36
CA TRP A 63 -7.54 2.35 14.60
C TRP A 63 -6.94 1.13 15.30
N TYR A 64 -6.61 0.08 14.56
CA TYR A 64 -5.98 -1.12 15.09
C TYR A 64 -4.62 -0.80 15.72
N PHE A 65 -3.74 -0.09 14.99
CA PHE A 65 -2.40 0.31 15.43
C PHE A 65 -2.36 1.65 16.18
N ARG A 66 -3.49 2.16 16.69
CA ARG A 66 -3.56 3.51 17.27
C ARG A 66 -2.54 3.80 18.37
N HIS A 67 -2.19 2.79 19.18
CA HIS A 67 -1.21 2.94 20.26
C HIS A 67 0.22 3.02 19.72
N ASP A 68 0.59 2.15 18.78
CA ASP A 68 1.90 2.19 18.12
C ASP A 68 2.05 3.49 17.33
N LEU A 69 1.01 3.90 16.60
CA LEU A 69 0.99 5.14 15.84
C LEU A 69 1.16 6.35 16.76
N ALA A 70 0.44 6.41 17.88
CA ALA A 70 0.61 7.47 18.86
C ALA A 70 2.03 7.48 19.47
N ARG A 71 2.60 6.31 19.76
CA ARG A 71 3.98 6.17 20.25
C ARG A 71 5.00 6.74 19.26
N TYR A 72 4.93 6.32 17.99
CA TYR A 72 5.86 6.75 16.95
C TYR A 72 5.71 8.24 16.60
N ILE A 73 4.46 8.74 16.50
CA ILE A 73 4.21 10.18 16.25
C ILE A 73 4.74 11.02 17.42
N ALA A 74 4.48 10.62 18.66
CA ALA A 74 4.99 11.34 19.83
C ALA A 74 6.53 11.33 19.87
N ALA A 75 7.16 10.20 19.56
CA ALA A 75 8.62 10.09 19.49
C ALA A 75 9.21 10.98 18.39
N ALA A 76 8.62 10.98 17.19
CA ALA A 76 9.01 11.85 16.09
C ALA A 76 8.87 13.34 16.48
N ALA A 77 7.75 13.74 17.08
CA ALA A 77 7.54 15.12 17.54
C ALA A 77 8.54 15.55 18.62
N ARG A 78 8.82 14.69 19.61
CA ARG A 78 9.86 14.94 20.63
C ARG A 78 11.24 15.08 20.00
N SER A 79 11.57 14.27 19.01
CA SER A 79 12.86 14.31 18.31
C SER A 79 13.12 15.64 17.60
N LEU A 80 12.07 16.26 17.04
CA LEU A 80 12.15 17.59 16.42
C LEU A 80 12.40 18.67 17.47
N LYS A 81 11.67 18.62 18.59
CA LYS A 81 11.82 19.57 19.69
C LYS A 81 13.21 19.51 20.32
N LEU A 82 13.74 18.30 20.51
CA LEU A 82 15.05 18.05 21.13
C LEU A 82 16.21 18.04 20.13
N ARG A 83 15.93 18.11 18.83
CA ARG A 83 16.91 17.96 17.73
C ARG A 83 17.81 16.74 17.90
N SER A 84 17.21 15.60 18.28
CA SER A 84 17.93 14.38 18.64
C SER A 84 17.17 13.13 18.19
N LEU A 85 17.88 12.24 17.48
CA LEU A 85 17.37 10.93 17.02
C LEU A 85 17.87 9.76 17.88
N LYS A 86 18.19 10.02 19.16
CA LYS A 86 18.62 8.96 20.09
C LYS A 86 17.49 8.01 20.50
N ASP A 87 16.24 8.48 20.43
CA ASP A 87 15.04 7.67 20.68
C ASP A 87 14.86 6.67 19.51
N PRO A 88 14.94 5.35 19.76
CA PRO A 88 14.79 4.33 18.72
C PRO A 88 13.44 4.42 17.99
N ASP A 89 12.36 4.76 18.69
CA ASP A 89 11.03 4.91 18.10
C ASP A 89 10.98 6.10 17.15
N ALA A 90 11.64 7.20 17.51
CA ALA A 90 11.73 8.37 16.64
C ALA A 90 12.54 8.04 15.38
N ARG A 91 13.68 7.37 15.54
CA ARG A 91 14.51 6.94 14.41
C ARG A 91 13.71 6.03 13.47
N LEU A 92 13.01 5.03 14.00
CA LEU A 92 12.18 4.12 13.21
C LEU A 92 11.06 4.90 12.48
N ALA A 93 10.37 5.81 13.16
CA ALA A 93 9.32 6.64 12.56
C ALA A 93 9.83 7.46 11.37
N TRP A 94 10.99 8.10 11.49
CA TRP A 94 11.60 8.85 10.39
C TRP A 94 12.08 7.97 9.25
N LEU A 95 12.60 6.78 9.53
CA LEU A 95 13.02 5.84 8.51
C LEU A 95 11.82 5.27 7.73
N LEU A 96 10.70 4.99 8.39
CA LEU A 96 9.45 4.60 7.74
C LEU A 96 8.87 5.73 6.88
N LEU A 97 8.93 6.97 7.36
CA LEU A 97 8.52 8.12 6.55
C LEU A 97 9.44 8.29 5.33
N ALA A 98 10.74 8.13 5.51
CA ALA A 98 11.73 8.20 4.42
C ALA A 98 11.54 7.08 3.39
N SER A 99 11.13 5.87 3.80
CA SER A 99 10.88 4.78 2.85
C SER A 99 9.68 5.07 1.94
N ALA A 100 8.70 5.87 2.37
CA ALA A 100 7.58 6.25 1.51
C ALA A 100 7.95 7.24 0.39
N VAL A 101 9.08 7.96 0.52
CA VAL A 101 9.45 9.07 -0.37
C VAL A 101 9.67 8.61 -1.83
N PRO A 102 10.44 7.55 -2.14
CA PRO A 102 10.65 7.12 -3.52
C PRO A 102 9.33 6.75 -4.22
N ALA A 103 8.47 5.99 -3.54
CA ALA A 103 7.15 5.62 -4.07
C ALA A 103 6.27 6.87 -4.29
N ALA A 104 6.24 7.81 -3.34
CA ALA A 104 5.48 9.05 -3.52
C ALA A 104 5.95 9.87 -4.74
N ILE A 105 7.27 9.96 -4.95
CA ILE A 105 7.85 10.66 -6.11
C ILE A 105 7.47 9.96 -7.40
N ILE A 106 7.68 8.64 -7.49
CA ILE A 106 7.36 7.87 -8.70
C ILE A 106 5.87 7.90 -8.99
N GLY A 107 5.01 7.72 -7.98
CA GLY A 107 3.56 7.81 -8.13
C GLY A 107 3.12 9.19 -8.62
N ALA A 108 3.66 10.27 -8.05
CA ALA A 108 3.34 11.63 -8.48
C ALA A 108 3.76 11.90 -9.94
N LEU A 109 4.93 11.43 -10.36
CA LEU A 109 5.46 11.69 -11.70
C LEU A 109 4.88 10.75 -12.78
N PHE A 110 4.54 9.52 -12.43
CA PHE A 110 4.21 8.46 -13.41
C PHE A 110 2.81 7.86 -13.26
N SER A 111 1.96 8.34 -12.33
CA SER A 111 0.58 7.84 -12.10
C SER A 111 -0.22 7.61 -13.39
N SER A 112 -0.23 8.58 -14.31
CA SER A 112 -0.98 8.47 -15.57
C SER A 112 -0.49 7.37 -16.52
N VAL A 113 0.82 7.06 -16.47
CA VAL A 113 1.43 6.00 -17.29
C VAL A 113 1.17 4.64 -16.67
N ILE A 114 1.34 4.55 -15.35
CA ILE A 114 1.07 3.36 -14.54
C ILE A 114 -0.36 2.90 -14.78
N GLU A 115 -1.32 3.80 -14.61
CA GLU A 115 -2.74 3.47 -14.77
C GLU A 115 -3.09 2.98 -16.19
N LYS A 116 -2.63 3.70 -17.22
CA LYS A 116 -2.96 3.37 -18.62
C LYS A 116 -2.33 2.08 -19.11
N LYS A 117 -1.14 1.73 -18.63
CA LYS A 117 -0.36 0.57 -19.13
C LYS A 117 -0.47 -0.66 -18.24
N LEU A 118 -0.58 -0.48 -16.93
CA LEU A 118 -0.58 -1.57 -15.96
C LEU A 118 -1.99 -2.00 -15.53
N GLY A 119 -3.02 -1.17 -15.77
CA GLY A 119 -4.42 -1.49 -15.46
C GLY A 119 -5.09 -2.53 -16.37
N GLN A 120 -4.37 -3.14 -17.33
CA GLN A 120 -4.93 -4.17 -18.20
C GLN A 120 -5.04 -5.51 -17.46
N PRO A 121 -6.15 -6.25 -17.52
CA PRO A 121 -6.33 -7.51 -16.79
C PRO A 121 -5.20 -8.54 -17.00
N VAL A 122 -4.66 -8.63 -18.21
CA VAL A 122 -3.54 -9.53 -18.53
C VAL A 122 -2.26 -9.10 -17.82
N VAL A 123 -1.98 -7.80 -17.76
CA VAL A 123 -0.80 -7.26 -17.07
C VAL A 123 -0.92 -7.46 -15.57
N ILE A 124 -2.10 -7.18 -15.00
CA ILE A 124 -2.42 -7.45 -13.59
C ILE A 124 -2.19 -8.93 -13.27
N GLY A 125 -2.70 -9.84 -14.10
CA GLY A 125 -2.51 -11.28 -13.93
C GLY A 125 -1.03 -11.67 -13.93
N ALA A 126 -0.23 -11.12 -14.85
CA ALA A 126 1.21 -11.36 -14.89
C ALA A 126 1.93 -10.82 -13.64
N MET A 127 1.56 -9.62 -13.17
CA MET A 127 2.11 -9.02 -11.94
C MET A 127 1.74 -9.81 -10.69
N LEU A 128 0.52 -10.37 -10.61
CA LEU A 128 0.09 -11.25 -9.52
C LEU A 128 0.94 -12.52 -9.46
N ILE A 129 1.21 -13.15 -10.61
CA ILE A 129 2.08 -14.33 -10.69
C ILE A 129 3.51 -13.97 -10.28
N ALA A 130 4.05 -12.88 -10.81
CA ALA A 130 5.39 -12.41 -10.46
C ALA A 130 5.52 -12.09 -8.96
N GLY A 131 4.53 -11.41 -8.38
CA GLY A 131 4.46 -11.13 -6.95
C GLY A 131 4.37 -12.39 -6.10
N ALA A 132 3.54 -13.37 -6.50
CA ALA A 132 3.45 -14.65 -5.81
C ALA A 132 4.78 -15.42 -5.83
N LEU A 133 5.48 -15.44 -6.97
CA LEU A 133 6.81 -16.05 -7.08
C LEU A 133 7.85 -15.33 -6.21
N LEU A 134 7.79 -14.00 -6.13
CA LEU A 134 8.66 -13.19 -5.29
C LEU A 134 8.44 -13.49 -3.80
N LEU A 135 7.18 -13.56 -3.36
CA LEU A 135 6.83 -13.91 -1.98
C LEU A 135 7.26 -15.34 -1.63
N TRP A 136 7.01 -16.29 -2.53
CA TRP A 136 7.46 -17.67 -2.36
C TRP A 136 8.98 -17.79 -2.24
N TRP A 137 9.73 -17.00 -3.00
CA TRP A 137 11.17 -16.90 -2.85
C TRP A 137 11.55 -16.27 -1.51
N ALA A 138 10.90 -15.17 -1.11
CA ALA A 138 11.15 -14.48 0.15
C ALA A 138 10.90 -15.38 1.38
N ASP A 139 9.84 -16.19 1.37
CA ASP A 139 9.50 -17.14 2.45
C ASP A 139 10.58 -18.21 2.69
N ARG A 140 11.40 -18.49 1.68
CA ARG A 140 12.54 -19.43 1.81
C ARG A 140 13.78 -18.80 2.41
N GLN A 141 13.84 -17.49 2.49
CA GLN A 141 14.99 -16.78 3.02
C GLN A 141 14.89 -16.72 4.54
N SER A 142 15.91 -17.22 5.25
CA SER A 142 15.97 -17.07 6.71
C SER A 142 16.50 -15.68 7.07
N GLY A 143 15.66 -14.82 7.64
CA GLY A 143 16.06 -13.56 8.26
C GLY A 143 16.09 -13.67 9.78
N LYS A 144 17.15 -13.16 10.42
CA LYS A 144 17.25 -13.03 11.89
C LYS A 144 17.31 -11.57 12.36
N ARG A 145 17.19 -10.62 11.43
CA ARG A 145 17.30 -9.19 11.75
C ARG A 145 16.05 -8.70 12.46
N SER A 146 16.23 -7.89 13.49
CA SER A 146 15.12 -7.29 14.24
C SER A 146 14.77 -5.91 13.69
N ILE A 147 13.60 -5.38 14.09
CA ILE A 147 13.12 -4.08 13.59
C ILE A 147 13.99 -2.91 14.07
N GLU A 148 14.66 -3.06 15.21
CA GLU A 148 15.59 -2.08 15.78
C GLU A 148 16.87 -1.94 14.93
N GLU A 149 17.21 -2.96 14.14
CA GLU A 149 18.33 -2.93 13.22
C GLU A 149 18.00 -2.21 11.90
N PHE A 150 16.79 -1.68 11.72
CA PHE A 150 16.38 -0.95 10.52
C PHE A 150 17.22 0.33 10.33
N GLN A 151 17.81 0.50 9.15
CA GLN A 151 18.71 1.60 8.83
C GLN A 151 18.28 2.33 7.56
N LEU A 152 18.94 3.44 7.26
CA LEU A 152 18.64 4.24 6.08
C LEU A 152 18.74 3.44 4.76
N ARG A 153 19.69 2.50 4.66
CA ARG A 153 19.77 1.60 3.50
C ARG A 153 18.51 0.76 3.32
N ASP A 154 17.95 0.28 4.43
CA ASP A 154 16.78 -0.59 4.42
C ASP A 154 15.55 0.23 4.03
N ALA A 155 15.44 1.48 4.53
CA ALA A 155 14.42 2.45 4.10
C ALA A 155 14.50 2.76 2.59
N GLY A 156 15.71 2.94 2.05
CA GLY A 156 15.91 3.15 0.61
C GLY A 156 15.49 1.95 -0.23
N VAL A 157 15.90 0.74 0.16
CA VAL A 157 15.51 -0.52 -0.52
C VAL A 157 14.00 -0.73 -0.43
N MET A 158 13.41 -0.54 0.74
CA MET A 158 11.97 -0.63 0.95
C MET A 158 11.23 0.38 0.07
N GLY A 159 11.68 1.63 0.00
CA GLY A 159 11.04 2.64 -0.84
C GLY A 159 11.13 2.35 -2.33
N LEU A 160 12.25 1.80 -2.81
CA LEU A 160 12.36 1.33 -4.20
C LEU A 160 11.44 0.14 -4.47
N ALA A 161 11.33 -0.80 -3.53
CA ALA A 161 10.40 -1.91 -3.64
C ALA A 161 8.94 -1.43 -3.65
N GLN A 162 8.59 -0.44 -2.82
CA GLN A 162 7.27 0.21 -2.85
C GLN A 162 7.02 0.93 -4.18
N ALA A 163 8.03 1.56 -4.79
CA ALA A 163 7.89 2.19 -6.10
C ALA A 163 7.67 1.18 -7.24
N ILE A 164 8.23 -0.04 -7.13
CA ILE A 164 7.96 -1.15 -8.06
C ILE A 164 6.53 -1.69 -7.90
N ALA A 165 5.94 -1.52 -6.71
CA ALA A 165 4.58 -1.97 -6.41
C ALA A 165 3.47 -1.00 -6.86
N LEU A 166 3.83 0.19 -7.37
CA LEU A 166 2.89 1.16 -7.97
C LEU A 166 2.41 0.69 -9.34
#